data_AF-A0A8J6FI73-F1
#
_entry.id   AF-A0A8J6FI73-F1
#
_cell.length_a   1.000
_cell.length_b   1.000
_cell.length_c   1.000
_cell.angle_alpha   90.00
_cell.angle_beta   90.00
_cell.angle_gamma   90.00
#
_symmetry.space_group_name_H-M   'P 1'
#
loop_
_entity.id
_entity.type
_entity.pdbx_description
1 polymer ?
#
loop_
_entity_poly.entity_id
_entity_poly.type
_entity_poly.pdbx_seq_one_letter_code
_entity_poly.pdbx_strand_id
1 'polypeptide(L)'
;MTGNCLKGSRPLLSFDPAFDQDPYLAVLKELFIQTFGTPRYHPKSQPFVDHVFTFSIADKRIWFRNYQIIEEDASLVEIGPRFVLNLIKIFKGSFGGPTLYENPYYQSPNMHRRLIRLSTAAKIREKQQVKTLHKMKKMEGTVIVPHDPTADVFATPAPEKPVVIETEPPLVKPSVKRKDKKFKRQRLAKKRL
;
A
#
# COMPACT_ATOMS: atom_id res chain seq x y z
N MET A 1 -28.40 -5.67 -1.75
CA MET A 1 -28.90 -6.72 -0.86
C MET A 1 -28.04 -6.73 0.38
N THR A 2 -28.56 -6.16 1.47
CA THR A 2 -27.96 -6.23 2.81
C THR A 2 -28.77 -7.28 3.57
N GLY A 3 -28.15 -8.40 3.95
CA GLY A 3 -28.79 -9.37 4.83
C GLY A 3 -29.07 -8.77 6.22
N ASN A 4 -29.88 -9.43 7.01
CA ASN A 4 -30.15 -9.10 8.42
C ASN A 4 -30.02 -10.36 9.29
N CYS A 5 -29.87 -10.23 10.60
CA CYS A 5 -30.01 -11.36 11.49
C CYS A 5 -30.63 -10.97 12.83
N LEU A 6 -31.35 -11.91 13.44
CA LEU A 6 -31.94 -11.78 14.76
C LEU A 6 -30.86 -11.57 15.83
N LYS A 7 -31.02 -10.49 16.59
CA LYS A 7 -30.14 -10.16 17.71
C LYS A 7 -30.30 -11.20 18.81
N GLY A 8 -29.25 -11.98 19.05
CA GLY A 8 -29.23 -13.05 20.05
C GLY A 8 -29.51 -14.45 19.50
N SER A 9 -29.69 -14.59 18.18
CA SER A 9 -29.61 -15.90 17.53
C SER A 9 -28.22 -16.51 17.71
N ARG A 10 -28.17 -17.84 17.71
CA ARG A 10 -26.91 -18.58 17.94
C ARG A 10 -26.19 -18.75 16.59
N PRO A 11 -24.98 -18.17 16.41
CA PRO A 11 -24.26 -18.33 15.15
C PRO A 11 -23.76 -19.77 14.98
N LEU A 12 -23.79 -20.26 13.75
CA LEU A 12 -22.96 -21.41 13.37
C LEU A 12 -21.55 -20.92 13.08
N LEU A 13 -20.55 -21.63 13.61
CA LEU A 13 -19.15 -21.34 13.33
C LEU A 13 -18.65 -22.34 12.31
N SER A 14 -18.28 -21.85 11.12
CA SER A 14 -17.68 -22.64 10.06
C SER A 14 -16.19 -22.31 9.98
N PHE A 15 -15.34 -23.32 10.15
CA PHE A 15 -13.89 -23.21 10.09
C PHE A 15 -13.35 -23.97 8.89
N ASP A 16 -12.36 -23.39 8.25
CA ASP A 16 -11.54 -24.05 7.25
C ASP A 16 -10.76 -25.24 7.86
N PRO A 17 -10.71 -26.42 7.22
CA PRO A 17 -9.89 -27.55 7.68
C PRO A 17 -8.41 -27.21 7.90
N ALA A 18 -7.89 -26.15 7.27
CA ALA A 18 -6.53 -25.67 7.50
C ALA A 18 -6.25 -25.28 8.97
N PHE A 19 -7.28 -24.98 9.77
CA PHE A 19 -7.11 -24.67 11.19
C PHE A 19 -6.62 -25.85 12.04
N ASP A 20 -6.85 -27.08 11.60
CA ASP A 20 -6.49 -28.28 12.36
C ASP A 20 -5.06 -28.78 12.03
N GLN A 21 -4.40 -28.20 11.02
CA GLN A 21 -3.06 -28.62 10.59
C GLN A 21 -1.95 -28.09 11.49
N ASP A 22 -2.01 -26.79 11.84
CA ASP A 22 -0.98 -26.14 12.65
C ASP A 22 -1.43 -25.95 14.10
N PRO A 23 -0.57 -26.20 15.11
CA PRO A 23 -0.95 -26.10 16.52
C PRO A 23 -1.33 -24.66 16.92
N TYR A 24 -0.69 -23.65 16.34
CA TYR A 24 -1.04 -22.24 16.62
C TYR A 24 -2.41 -21.87 16.04
N LEU A 25 -2.85 -22.51 14.96
CA LEU A 25 -4.18 -22.33 14.40
C LEU A 25 -5.24 -23.10 15.20
N ALA A 26 -4.94 -24.31 15.67
CA ALA A 26 -5.83 -25.08 16.52
C ALA A 26 -6.18 -24.32 17.82
N VAL A 27 -5.18 -23.70 18.45
CA VAL A 27 -5.41 -22.84 19.62
C VAL A 27 -6.30 -21.63 19.28
N LEU A 28 -6.10 -21.02 18.11
CA LEU A 28 -6.95 -19.91 17.66
C LEU A 28 -8.39 -20.36 17.37
N LYS A 29 -8.58 -21.55 16.81
CA LYS A 29 -9.89 -22.15 16.56
C LYS A 29 -10.67 -22.30 17.87
N GLU A 30 -10.06 -22.89 18.89
CA GLU A 30 -10.65 -23.01 20.22
C GLU A 30 -10.98 -21.65 20.86
N LEU A 31 -10.07 -20.68 20.73
CA LEU A 31 -10.32 -19.32 21.20
C LEU A 31 -11.54 -18.70 20.50
N PHE A 32 -11.66 -18.84 19.17
CA PHE A 32 -12.78 -18.29 18.42
C PHE A 32 -14.11 -18.96 18.74
N ILE A 33 -14.09 -20.27 19.01
CA ILE A 33 -15.28 -20.99 19.48
C ILE A 33 -15.79 -20.38 20.78
N GLN A 34 -14.88 -20.09 21.72
CA GLN A 34 -15.24 -19.50 23.01
C GLN A 34 -15.67 -18.02 22.91
N THR A 35 -15.07 -17.23 22.01
CA THR A 35 -15.37 -15.80 21.90
C THR A 35 -16.61 -15.51 21.07
N PHE A 36 -16.83 -16.24 19.97
CA PHE A 36 -17.92 -16.00 19.03
C PHE A 36 -19.08 -16.99 19.18
N GLY A 37 -18.88 -18.09 19.90
CA GLY A 37 -19.95 -19.04 20.21
C GLY A 37 -20.85 -18.53 21.32
N THR A 38 -22.14 -18.90 21.25
CA THR A 38 -23.09 -18.65 22.32
C THR A 38 -23.12 -19.84 23.28
N PRO A 39 -22.81 -19.67 24.58
CA PRO A 39 -22.83 -20.76 25.53
C PRO A 39 -24.24 -21.31 25.70
N ARG A 40 -24.33 -22.57 26.13
CA ARG A 40 -25.61 -23.22 26.40
C ARG A 40 -26.33 -22.47 27.53
N TYR A 41 -27.61 -22.18 27.34
CA TYR A 41 -28.46 -21.47 28.31
C TYR A 41 -28.06 -20.00 28.57
N HIS A 42 -27.53 -19.31 27.57
CA HIS A 42 -27.34 -17.87 27.70
C HIS A 42 -28.71 -17.16 27.86
N PRO A 43 -28.90 -16.29 28.85
CA PRO A 43 -30.23 -15.73 29.19
C PRO A 43 -30.84 -14.89 28.06
N LYS A 44 -30.02 -14.42 27.11
CA LYS A 44 -30.44 -13.64 25.94
C LYS A 44 -30.39 -14.42 24.64
N SER A 45 -30.10 -15.73 24.67
CA SER A 45 -30.07 -16.53 23.44
C SER A 45 -31.47 -16.85 22.97
N GLN A 46 -31.72 -16.62 21.69
CA GLN A 46 -32.90 -17.10 21.00
C GLN A 46 -32.66 -18.54 20.49
N PRO A 47 -33.72 -19.36 20.35
CA PRO A 47 -33.58 -20.75 19.94
C PRO A 47 -33.19 -20.93 18.47
N PHE A 48 -33.39 -19.91 17.63
CA PHE A 48 -33.18 -19.98 16.19
C PHE A 48 -31.72 -19.73 15.77
N VAL A 49 -31.36 -20.33 14.65
CA VAL A 49 -30.07 -20.19 13.98
C VAL A 49 -30.30 -19.44 12.68
N ASP A 50 -29.93 -18.16 12.66
CA ASP A 50 -30.25 -17.26 11.55
C ASP A 50 -28.98 -16.89 10.74
N HIS A 51 -27.79 -17.10 11.32
CA HIS A 51 -26.55 -16.66 10.70
C HIS A 51 -25.36 -17.58 10.96
N VAL A 52 -24.36 -17.47 10.08
CA VAL A 52 -23.12 -18.25 10.06
C VAL A 52 -21.94 -17.31 10.06
N PHE A 53 -21.01 -17.51 11.00
CA PHE A 53 -19.68 -16.96 10.95
C PHE A 53 -18.74 -17.93 10.26
N THR A 54 -18.04 -17.43 9.25
CA THR A 54 -17.09 -18.22 8.47
C THR A 54 -15.68 -17.68 8.71
N PHE A 55 -14.77 -18.60 9.02
CA PHE A 55 -13.35 -18.32 9.19
C PHE A 55 -12.60 -19.09 8.11
N SER A 56 -12.08 -18.36 7.12
CA SER A 56 -11.31 -18.92 6.01
C SER A 56 -9.87 -18.47 6.07
N ILE A 57 -8.92 -19.35 5.74
CA ILE A 57 -7.50 -19.00 5.71
C ILE A 57 -7.10 -18.73 4.27
N ALA A 58 -6.70 -17.49 3.97
CA ALA A 58 -6.14 -17.13 2.68
C ALA A 58 -5.01 -16.10 2.88
N ASP A 59 -3.92 -16.26 2.13
CA ASP A 59 -2.70 -15.45 2.23
C ASP A 59 -2.10 -15.41 3.65
N LYS A 60 -2.19 -16.53 4.39
CA LYS A 60 -1.75 -16.65 5.80
C LYS A 60 -2.47 -15.67 6.74
N ARG A 61 -3.66 -15.24 6.34
CA ARG A 61 -4.55 -14.37 7.13
C ARG A 61 -5.89 -15.06 7.28
N ILE A 62 -6.58 -14.72 8.36
CA ILE A 62 -7.87 -15.28 8.69
C ILE A 62 -8.93 -14.29 8.23
N TRP A 63 -9.75 -14.69 7.28
CA TRP A 63 -10.87 -13.91 6.78
C TRP A 63 -12.11 -14.27 7.57
N PHE A 64 -12.75 -13.25 8.13
CA PHE A 64 -14.03 -13.38 8.80
C PHE A 64 -15.14 -12.85 7.91
N ARG A 65 -16.23 -13.62 7.78
CA ARG A 65 -17.47 -13.16 7.15
C ARG A 65 -18.69 -13.67 7.91
N ASN A 66 -19.74 -12.86 7.86
CA ASN A 66 -21.04 -13.16 8.44
C ASN A 66 -22.11 -13.27 7.35
N TYR A 67 -22.80 -14.41 7.31
CA TYR A 67 -23.85 -14.75 6.36
C TYR A 67 -25.18 -14.99 7.06
N GLN A 68 -26.26 -14.45 6.54
CA GLN A 68 -27.63 -14.84 6.86
C GLN A 68 -27.97 -16.15 6.17
N ILE A 69 -28.71 -17.02 6.84
CA ILE A 69 -29.31 -18.21 6.25
C ILE A 69 -30.72 -17.84 5.79
N ILE A 70 -31.03 -17.98 4.51
CA ILE A 70 -32.40 -17.84 4.00
C ILE A 70 -33.08 -19.20 4.08
N GLU A 71 -34.11 -19.33 4.93
CA GLU A 71 -34.80 -20.59 5.20
C GLU A 71 -35.45 -21.21 3.94
N GLU A 72 -35.89 -20.39 2.98
CA GLU A 72 -36.61 -20.84 1.78
C GLU A 72 -35.72 -21.65 0.82
N ASP A 73 -34.49 -21.18 0.57
CA ASP A 73 -33.58 -21.74 -0.45
C ASP A 73 -32.26 -22.30 0.12
N ALA A 74 -32.10 -22.26 1.46
CA ALA A 74 -30.82 -22.50 2.14
C ALA A 74 -29.65 -21.67 1.58
N SER A 75 -29.96 -20.53 0.94
CA SER A 75 -28.96 -19.64 0.35
C SER A 75 -28.36 -18.73 1.42
N LEU A 76 -27.12 -18.30 1.19
CA LEU A 76 -26.36 -17.48 2.12
C LEU A 76 -26.23 -16.05 1.59
N VAL A 77 -26.65 -15.07 2.39
CA VAL A 77 -26.55 -13.63 2.04
C VAL A 77 -25.62 -12.91 3.01
N GLU A 78 -24.66 -12.13 2.49
CA GLU A 78 -23.74 -11.37 3.35
C GLU A 78 -24.46 -10.27 4.13
N ILE A 79 -24.27 -10.26 5.46
CA ILE A 79 -24.75 -9.21 6.39
C ILE A 79 -23.60 -8.27 6.73
N GLY A 80 -22.46 -8.84 7.12
CA GLY A 80 -21.36 -8.14 7.80
C GLY A 80 -21.38 -8.31 9.33
N PRO A 81 -20.32 -7.91 10.04
CA PRO A 81 -19.11 -7.23 9.54
C PRO A 81 -18.17 -8.17 8.78
N ARG A 82 -17.29 -7.57 7.96
CA ARG A 82 -16.21 -8.26 7.25
C ARG A 82 -14.87 -7.72 7.71
N PHE A 83 -14.00 -8.59 8.18
CA PHE A 83 -12.65 -8.20 8.57
C PHE A 83 -11.65 -9.32 8.31
N VAL A 84 -10.37 -8.95 8.38
CA VAL A 84 -9.25 -9.87 8.20
C VAL A 84 -8.34 -9.76 9.40
N LEU A 85 -8.06 -10.88 10.04
CA LEU A 85 -7.12 -10.98 11.15
C LEU A 85 -5.78 -11.51 10.64
N ASN A 86 -4.71 -10.96 11.21
CA ASN A 86 -3.36 -11.46 10.99
C ASN A 86 -2.73 -11.72 12.35
N LEU A 87 -2.31 -12.96 12.58
CA LEU A 87 -1.69 -13.36 13.83
C LEU A 87 -0.34 -12.66 13.99
N ILE A 88 -0.13 -12.01 15.14
CA ILE A 88 1.12 -11.29 15.45
C ILE A 88 2.00 -12.17 16.32
N LYS A 89 1.56 -12.40 17.57
CA LYS A 89 2.25 -13.19 18.58
C LYS A 89 1.23 -13.88 19.49
N ILE A 90 1.64 -15.00 20.10
CA ILE A 90 0.90 -15.71 21.15
C ILE A 90 1.76 -15.69 22.41
N PHE A 91 1.18 -15.25 23.52
CA PHE A 91 1.83 -15.25 24.84
C PHE A 91 1.28 -16.37 25.71
N LYS A 92 2.09 -16.86 26.64
CA LYS A 92 1.69 -17.94 27.56
C LYS A 92 0.62 -17.50 28.57
N GLY A 93 0.66 -16.25 29.02
CA GLY A 93 -0.22 -15.74 30.07
C GLY A 93 -1.27 -14.74 29.56
N SER A 94 -2.13 -14.30 30.48
CA SER A 94 -3.08 -13.23 30.22
C SER A 94 -2.34 -11.90 30.09
N PHE A 95 -2.33 -11.33 28.88
CA PHE A 95 -1.66 -10.06 28.54
C PHE A 95 -0.15 -9.99 28.86
N GLY A 96 0.52 -11.12 29.06
CA GLY A 96 1.94 -11.15 29.40
C GLY A 96 2.55 -12.55 29.40
N GLY A 97 3.82 -12.62 29.81
CA GLY A 97 4.60 -13.85 29.83
C GLY A 97 5.43 -14.07 28.55
N PRO A 98 6.14 -15.20 28.47
CA PRO A 98 7.01 -15.50 27.33
C PRO A 98 6.19 -15.70 26.04
N THR A 99 6.78 -15.30 24.91
CA THR A 99 6.22 -15.50 23.58
C THR A 99 6.32 -16.99 23.21
N LEU A 100 5.18 -17.63 22.97
CA LEU A 100 5.08 -19.02 22.51
C LEU A 100 5.19 -19.12 20.99
N TYR A 101 4.64 -18.14 20.29
CA TYR A 101 4.65 -18.08 18.83
C TYR A 101 4.79 -16.65 18.35
N GLU A 102 5.59 -16.44 17.32
CA GLU A 102 5.74 -15.16 16.62
C GLU A 102 5.62 -15.41 15.12
N ASN A 103 4.78 -14.63 14.45
CA ASN A 103 4.58 -14.78 13.02
C ASN A 103 5.73 -14.11 12.24
N PRO A 104 6.57 -14.86 11.51
CA PRO A 104 7.68 -14.29 10.75
C PRO A 104 7.21 -13.45 9.54
N TYR A 105 5.99 -13.65 9.07
CA TYR A 105 5.42 -12.95 7.91
C TYR A 105 4.70 -11.66 8.29
N TYR A 106 4.50 -11.40 9.60
CA TYR A 106 3.82 -10.20 10.04
C TYR A 106 4.75 -8.98 9.98
N GLN A 107 4.42 -8.02 9.11
CA GLN A 107 5.04 -6.70 9.11
C GLN A 107 4.05 -5.68 9.69
N SER A 108 4.47 -4.97 10.74
CA SER A 108 3.63 -3.92 11.31
C SER A 108 3.44 -2.76 10.32
N PRO A 109 2.25 -2.12 10.28
CA PRO A 109 2.01 -0.97 9.39
C PRO A 109 2.99 0.19 9.63
N ASN A 110 3.47 0.36 10.87
CA ASN A 110 4.48 1.35 11.21
C ASN A 110 5.84 1.02 10.57
N MET A 111 6.26 -0.25 10.63
CA MET A 111 7.50 -0.69 10.00
C MET A 111 7.42 -0.57 8.47
N HIS A 112 6.27 -0.94 7.88
CA HIS A 112 6.02 -0.75 6.45
C HIS A 112 6.11 0.72 6.02
N ARG A 113 5.43 1.63 6.75
CA ARG A 113 5.51 3.09 6.50
C ARG A 113 6.93 3.62 6.66
N ARG A 114 7.67 3.14 7.66
CA ARG A 114 9.08 3.49 7.86
C ARG A 114 9.94 3.04 6.68
N LEU A 115 9.74 1.83 6.17
CA LEU A 115 10.49 1.29 5.02
C LEU A 115 10.24 2.12 3.74
N ILE A 116 8.99 2.52 3.50
CA ILE A 116 8.65 3.41 2.38
C ILE A 116 9.35 4.76 2.53
N ARG A 117 9.36 5.34 3.74
CA ARG A 117 10.04 6.61 4.01
C ARG A 117 11.56 6.50 3.82
N LEU A 118 12.18 5.42 4.29
CA LEU A 118 13.60 5.16 4.11
C LEU A 118 13.98 4.99 2.64
N SER A 119 13.21 4.20 1.87
CA SER A 119 13.48 4.03 0.44
C SER A 119 13.29 5.33 -0.35
N THR A 120 12.32 6.15 0.04
CA THR A 120 12.11 7.48 -0.55
C THR A 120 13.26 8.43 -0.20
N ALA A 121 13.71 8.42 1.06
CA ALA A 121 14.86 9.21 1.50
C ALA A 121 16.16 8.80 0.80
N ALA A 122 16.38 7.49 0.59
CA ALA A 122 17.54 6.97 -0.15
C ALA A 122 17.56 7.49 -1.60
N LYS A 123 16.41 7.45 -2.30
CA LYS A 123 16.28 8.01 -3.66
C LYS A 123 16.54 9.52 -3.69
N ILE A 124 16.15 10.25 -2.64
CA ILE A 124 16.43 11.69 -2.55
C ILE A 124 17.93 11.94 -2.33
N ARG A 125 18.56 11.16 -1.44
CA ARG A 125 19.99 11.22 -1.17
C ARG A 125 20.82 10.93 -2.43
N GLU A 126 20.46 9.90 -3.18
CA GLU A 126 21.11 9.55 -4.44
C GLU A 126 21.03 10.70 -5.45
N LYS A 127 19.86 11.33 -5.60
CA LYS A 127 19.72 12.52 -6.47
C LYS A 127 20.59 13.69 -6.01
N GLN A 128 20.75 13.87 -4.70
CA GLN A 128 21.64 14.91 -4.16
C GLN A 128 23.10 14.57 -4.45
N GLN A 129 23.51 13.31 -4.27
CA GLN A 129 24.86 12.83 -4.58
C GLN A 129 25.21 13.03 -6.06
N VAL A 130 24.29 12.69 -6.98
CA VAL A 130 24.48 12.93 -8.41
C VAL A 130 24.63 14.43 -8.71
N LYS A 131 23.84 15.29 -8.06
CA LYS A 131 24.00 16.76 -8.21
C LYS A 131 25.34 17.27 -7.69
N THR A 132 25.82 16.77 -6.55
CA THR A 132 27.12 17.16 -6.02
C THR A 132 28.26 16.69 -6.92
N LEU A 133 28.19 15.47 -7.45
CA LEU A 133 29.17 14.95 -8.41
C LEU A 133 29.21 15.76 -9.71
N HIS A 134 28.05 16.14 -10.26
CA HIS A 134 28.01 17.04 -11.41
C HIS A 134 28.63 18.41 -11.13
N LYS A 135 28.41 18.96 -9.93
CA LYS A 135 29.02 20.23 -9.52
C LYS A 135 30.54 20.10 -9.39
N MET A 136 31.03 19.03 -8.77
CA MET A 136 32.47 18.72 -8.68
C MET A 136 33.09 18.58 -10.07
N LYS A 137 32.49 17.78 -10.96
CA LYS A 137 32.97 17.63 -12.35
C LYS A 137 32.99 18.96 -13.12
N LYS A 138 32.02 19.85 -12.88
CA LYS A 138 32.02 21.18 -13.49
C LYS A 138 33.15 22.07 -12.95
N MET A 139 33.49 21.95 -11.66
CA MET A 139 34.63 22.66 -11.06
C MET A 139 35.97 22.11 -11.53
N GLU A 140 36.10 20.79 -11.64
CA GLU A 140 37.27 20.12 -12.26
C GLU A 140 37.38 20.44 -13.76
N GLY A 141 36.24 20.78 -14.38
CA GLY A 141 36.10 21.09 -15.80
C GLY A 141 36.71 22.41 -16.27
N THR A 142 37.39 23.18 -15.43
CA THR A 142 38.45 24.08 -15.92
C THR A 142 39.73 23.29 -16.05
N VAL A 143 39.70 22.22 -16.86
CA VAL A 143 40.94 21.75 -17.47
C VAL A 143 41.41 22.94 -18.28
N ILE A 144 42.55 23.51 -17.89
CA ILE A 144 43.23 24.51 -18.69
C ILE A 144 43.61 23.79 -19.98
N VAL A 145 42.71 23.84 -20.96
CA VAL A 145 43.02 23.38 -22.31
C VAL A 145 44.17 24.28 -22.76
N PRO A 146 45.33 23.73 -23.15
CA PRO A 146 46.42 24.54 -23.68
C PRO A 146 45.87 25.43 -24.78
N HIS A 147 46.21 26.72 -24.75
CA HIS A 147 45.78 27.67 -25.76
C HIS A 147 46.25 27.18 -27.14
N ASP A 148 45.32 26.93 -28.05
CA ASP A 148 45.60 26.48 -29.41
C ASP A 148 46.17 27.66 -30.22
N PRO A 149 47.44 27.60 -30.65
CA PRO A 149 48.08 28.70 -31.38
C PRO A 149 47.48 28.96 -32.77
N THR A 150 46.65 28.04 -33.30
CA THR A 150 45.98 28.20 -34.60
C THR A 150 44.55 28.74 -34.50
N ALA A 151 44.05 29.00 -33.29
CA ALA A 151 42.68 29.48 -33.07
C ALA A 151 42.36 30.80 -33.79
N ASP A 152 43.37 31.67 -33.98
CA ASP A 152 43.21 32.98 -34.60
C ASP A 152 43.24 32.95 -36.15
N VAL A 153 43.62 31.81 -36.76
CA VAL A 153 43.83 31.69 -38.22
C VAL A 153 42.55 31.89 -39.03
N PHE A 154 41.39 31.61 -38.43
CA PHE A 154 40.07 31.73 -39.09
C PHE A 154 39.23 32.92 -38.59
N ALA A 155 39.84 33.86 -37.87
CA ALA A 155 39.19 35.12 -37.50
C ALA A 155 39.11 36.05 -38.71
N THR A 156 38.31 35.71 -39.72
CA THR A 156 37.99 36.66 -40.79
C THR A 156 37.17 37.81 -40.19
N PRO A 157 37.61 39.07 -40.30
CA PRO A 157 36.81 40.21 -39.86
C PRO A 157 35.55 40.24 -40.72
N ALA A 158 34.43 39.83 -40.12
CA ALA A 158 33.13 39.98 -40.75
C ALA A 158 32.84 41.49 -40.87
N PRO A 159 32.27 41.96 -42.00
CA PRO A 159 31.85 43.35 -42.11
C PRO A 159 30.90 43.68 -40.95
N GLU A 160 31.07 44.86 -40.35
CA GLU A 160 30.23 45.32 -39.25
C GLU A 160 28.76 45.23 -39.67
N LYS A 161 28.04 44.23 -39.13
CA LYS A 161 26.61 44.16 -39.33
C LYS A 161 26.01 45.38 -38.63
N PRO A 162 25.20 46.20 -39.31
CA PRO A 162 24.53 47.32 -38.66
C PRO A 162 23.75 46.76 -37.48
N VAL A 163 24.00 47.32 -36.29
CA VAL A 163 23.30 46.93 -35.07
C VAL A 163 21.89 47.52 -35.16
N VAL A 164 21.01 46.84 -35.90
CA VAL A 164 19.58 47.10 -35.83
C VAL A 164 19.14 46.57 -34.47
N ILE A 165 19.24 47.43 -33.46
CA ILE A 165 18.70 47.15 -32.13
C ILE A 165 17.18 47.20 -32.31
N GLU A 166 16.55 46.03 -32.42
CA GLU A 166 15.10 45.92 -32.29
C GLU A 166 14.73 46.37 -30.87
N THR A 167 14.28 47.61 -30.71
CA THR A 167 13.84 48.20 -29.43
C THR A 167 12.52 47.60 -28.94
N GLU A 168 11.85 46.82 -29.79
CA GLU A 168 10.61 46.14 -29.44
C GLU A 168 10.90 44.72 -28.96
N PRO A 169 10.41 44.33 -27.77
CA PRO A 169 10.54 42.96 -27.32
C PRO A 169 9.85 42.01 -28.30
N PRO A 170 10.51 40.91 -28.71
CA PRO A 170 9.92 39.96 -29.65
C PRO A 170 8.61 39.43 -29.07
N LEU A 171 7.58 39.36 -29.92
CA LEU A 171 6.27 38.85 -29.54
C LEU A 171 6.42 37.51 -28.83
N VAL A 172 5.79 37.39 -27.66
CA VAL A 172 5.81 36.17 -26.86
C VAL A 172 5.29 35.03 -27.74
N LYS A 173 6.20 34.10 -28.12
CA LYS A 173 5.82 32.91 -28.90
C LYS A 173 4.65 32.24 -28.19
N PRO A 174 3.53 31.96 -28.87
CA PRO A 174 2.38 31.34 -28.24
C PRO A 174 2.84 30.02 -27.62
N SER A 175 2.63 29.88 -26.31
CA SER A 175 2.95 28.64 -25.61
C SER A 175 2.11 27.52 -26.23
N VAL A 176 2.71 26.71 -27.09
CA VAL A 176 2.07 25.51 -27.59
C VAL A 176 1.89 24.60 -26.38
N LYS A 177 0.69 24.61 -25.79
CA LYS A 177 0.30 23.66 -24.75
C LYS A 177 0.39 22.27 -25.39
N ARG A 178 1.52 21.58 -25.22
CA ARG A 178 1.68 20.17 -25.64
C ARG A 178 0.50 19.38 -25.08
N LYS A 179 -0.44 18.98 -25.95
CA LYS A 179 -1.67 18.24 -25.60
C LYS A 179 -1.34 16.96 -24.82
N ASP A 180 -0.12 16.43 -24.98
CA ASP A 180 0.42 15.26 -24.30
C ASP A 180 0.43 15.36 -22.77
N LYS A 181 0.54 16.58 -22.19
CA LYS A 181 0.51 16.75 -20.72
C LYS A 181 -0.86 16.43 -20.12
N LYS A 182 -1.96 16.65 -20.85
CA LYS A 182 -3.33 16.28 -20.41
C LYS A 182 -3.48 14.75 -20.37
N PHE A 183 -3.06 14.07 -21.43
CA PHE A 183 -3.06 12.61 -21.50
C PHE A 183 -2.17 11.99 -20.41
N LYS A 184 -1.00 12.57 -20.13
CA LYS A 184 -0.11 12.07 -19.07
C LYS A 184 -0.73 12.20 -17.67
N ARG A 185 -1.43 13.30 -17.36
CA ARG A 185 -2.17 13.47 -16.09
C ARG A 185 -3.35 12.51 -15.98
N GLN A 186 -4.14 12.34 -17.04
CA GLN A 186 -5.26 11.38 -17.05
C GLN A 186 -4.77 9.93 -16.87
N ARG A 187 -3.67 9.56 -17.55
CA ARG A 187 -3.07 8.22 -17.42
C ARG A 187 -2.52 7.95 -16.01
N LEU A 188 -1.94 8.97 -15.35
CA LEU A 188 -1.49 8.87 -13.96
C LEU A 188 -2.65 8.80 -12.96
N ALA A 189 -3.75 9.51 -13.21
CA ALA A 189 -4.95 9.45 -12.37
C ALA A 189 -5.63 8.06 -12.48
N LYS A 190 -5.73 7.51 -13.69
CA LYS A 190 -6.30 6.18 -13.94
C LYS A 190 -5.44 5.03 -13.37
N LYS A 191 -4.16 5.28 -13.08
CA LYS A 191 -3.23 4.31 -12.47
C LYS A 191 -3.21 4.38 -10.94
N ARG A 192 -3.91 5.36 -10.34
CA ARG A 192 -4.03 5.55 -8.87
C ARG A 192 -5.39 5.08 -8.32
N LEU A 193 -6.35 4.78 -9.21
CA LEU A 193 -7.52 3.95 -8.94
C LEU A 193 -7.13 2.48 -9.13
#